data_AF-A0A183V8B5-F1
#
_entry.id   AF-A0A183V8B5-F1
#
_cell.length_a   1.000
_cell.length_b   1.000
_cell.length_c   1.000
_cell.angle_alpha   90.00
_cell.angle_beta   90.00
_cell.angle_gamma   90.00
#
_symmetry.space_group_name_H-M   'P 1'
#
loop_
_entity.id
_entity.type
_entity.pdbx_description
1 polymer ?
#
loop_
_entity_poly.entity_id
_entity_poly.type
_entity_poly.pdbx_seq_one_letter_code
_entity_poly.pdbx_strand_id
1 'polypeptide(L)'
;MLRSLSLYDAVMPNAAEVEANSKATKKVAQMGTIIGVILPCMQNIFGVLFFIRLTWIIGTAGIVQAFFVVFTCCSVTFLTSISLSAIATNGVVPGGGPYYMISRNLGPELGGAVGILFFLGTTVAASMYITGAVEILILYLLPQAKLFDNIYHCFRLLGSCLLIILGLIVLAGVKVVNKFALPAVFVVLTCILCTFIGVFLKINGSDSLKFCMVGDRPVDLVSFSQQYHYVPNCTAEGLEPVFCTMVNGSSSQCEPYFLRMARIQNWKGTGPAIRDEVDDSFALMNSRFEQPY
;
A
#
# COMPACT_ATOMS: atom_id res chain seq x y z
N MET A 1 -10.41 6.31 -30.69
CA MET A 1 -9.59 6.10 -29.47
C MET A 1 -9.53 7.32 -28.57
N LEU A 2 -9.00 8.48 -28.99
CA LEU A 2 -8.91 9.68 -28.14
C LEU A 2 -10.26 10.15 -27.55
N ARG A 3 -11.35 10.04 -28.33
CA ARG A 3 -12.70 10.40 -27.87
C ARG A 3 -13.28 9.42 -26.84
N SER A 4 -12.84 8.15 -26.79
CA SER A 4 -13.25 7.20 -25.75
C SER A 4 -12.39 7.32 -24.49
N LEU A 5 -11.14 7.77 -24.61
CA LEU A 5 -10.29 8.11 -23.47
C LEU A 5 -10.80 9.36 -22.74
N SER A 6 -11.25 10.38 -23.48
CA SER A 6 -11.89 11.58 -22.92
C SER A 6 -13.16 11.29 -22.11
N LEU A 7 -13.76 10.11 -22.29
CA LEU A 7 -14.99 9.71 -21.61
C LEU A 7 -14.73 8.71 -20.49
N TYR A 8 -13.48 8.29 -20.25
CA TYR A 8 -13.15 7.36 -19.17
C TYR A 8 -13.73 7.84 -17.84
N ASP A 9 -14.56 7.00 -17.23
CA ASP A 9 -15.11 7.24 -15.90
C ASP A 9 -14.83 6.03 -15.02
N ALA A 10 -13.99 6.23 -14.00
CA ALA A 10 -13.68 5.20 -13.01
C ALA A 10 -14.61 5.28 -11.79
N VAL A 11 -15.42 6.34 -11.71
CA VAL A 11 -16.34 6.57 -10.59
C VAL A 11 -17.67 5.91 -10.91
N MET A 12 -18.28 5.31 -9.89
CA MET A 12 -19.62 4.73 -10.03
C MET A 12 -20.63 5.86 -10.26
N PRO A 13 -21.52 5.74 -11.26
CA PRO A 13 -22.48 6.79 -11.56
C PRO A 13 -23.44 6.97 -10.37
N ASN A 14 -23.62 8.21 -9.93
CA ASN A 14 -24.56 8.53 -8.85
C ASN A 14 -26.01 8.51 -9.37
N ALA A 15 -26.98 8.30 -8.48
CA ALA A 15 -28.40 8.19 -8.84
C ALA A 15 -28.90 9.38 -9.70
N ALA A 16 -28.46 10.60 -9.39
CA ALA A 16 -28.77 11.80 -10.16
C ALA A 16 -28.20 11.78 -11.59
N GLU A 17 -27.05 11.16 -11.81
CA GLU A 17 -26.43 11.02 -13.14
C GLU A 17 -27.12 9.94 -13.97
N VAL A 18 -27.57 8.86 -13.32
CA VAL A 18 -28.37 7.80 -13.95
C VAL A 18 -29.72 8.37 -14.42
N GLU A 19 -30.40 9.16 -13.59
CA GLU A 19 -31.65 9.83 -13.97
C GLU A 19 -31.45 10.88 -15.07
N ALA A 20 -30.38 11.68 -15.00
CA ALA A 20 -30.05 12.67 -16.02
C ALA A 20 -29.73 12.02 -17.38
N ASN A 21 -28.98 10.92 -17.38
CA ASN A 21 -28.67 10.15 -18.59
C ASN A 21 -29.90 9.37 -19.11
N SER A 22 -30.85 8.99 -18.25
CA SER A 22 -32.11 8.36 -18.69
C SER A 22 -33.08 9.36 -19.32
N LYS A 23 -33.05 10.63 -18.91
CA LYS A 23 -33.91 11.70 -19.47
C LYS A 23 -33.31 12.37 -20.71
N ALA A 24 -31.98 12.41 -20.83
CA ALA A 24 -31.32 12.87 -22.04
C ALA A 24 -31.21 11.72 -23.04
N THR A 25 -31.80 11.85 -24.23
CA THR A 25 -31.53 11.00 -25.41
C THR A 25 -30.10 11.20 -25.94
N LYS A 26 -29.11 11.34 -25.06
CA LYS A 26 -27.70 11.27 -25.40
C LYS A 26 -27.42 9.81 -25.72
N LYS A 27 -26.90 9.55 -26.93
CA LYS A 27 -26.18 8.31 -27.22
C LYS A 27 -25.23 8.05 -26.05
N VAL A 28 -25.58 7.10 -25.18
CA VAL A 28 -24.67 6.60 -24.15
C VAL A 28 -23.44 6.17 -24.92
N ALA A 29 -22.33 6.89 -24.74
CA ALA A 29 -21.12 6.56 -25.45
C ALA A 29 -20.75 5.14 -25.07
N GLN A 30 -20.84 4.21 -26.02
CA GLN A 30 -20.53 2.82 -25.78
C GLN A 30 -19.03 2.74 -25.46
N MET A 31 -18.71 2.63 -24.18
CA MET A 31 -17.36 2.28 -23.75
C MET A 31 -17.14 0.81 -24.09
N GLY A 32 -16.01 0.50 -24.72
CA GLY A 32 -15.61 -0.89 -24.93
C GLY A 32 -15.23 -1.56 -23.61
N THR A 33 -15.19 -2.90 -23.59
CA THR A 33 -14.89 -3.71 -22.41
C THR A 33 -13.58 -3.35 -21.72
N ILE A 34 -12.55 -3.01 -22.51
CA ILE A 34 -11.22 -2.66 -21.96
C ILE A 34 -11.28 -1.35 -21.18
N ILE A 35 -11.83 -0.29 -21.79
CA ILE A 35 -11.83 1.06 -21.22
C ILE A 35 -12.90 1.21 -20.14
N GLY A 36 -14.08 0.60 -20.33
CA GLY A 36 -15.21 0.76 -19.42
C GLY A 36 -15.24 -0.22 -18.26
N VAL A 37 -14.54 -1.36 -18.33
CA VAL A 37 -14.62 -2.41 -17.31
C VAL A 37 -13.24 -2.83 -16.82
N ILE A 38 -12.34 -3.26 -17.71
CA ILE A 38 -11.04 -3.82 -17.28
C ILE A 38 -10.17 -2.78 -16.57
N LEU A 39 -9.99 -1.59 -17.16
CA LEU A 39 -9.14 -0.55 -16.57
C LEU A 39 -9.68 -0.03 -15.22
N PRO A 40 -10.98 0.30 -15.07
CA PRO A 40 -11.54 0.69 -13.77
C PRO A 40 -11.48 -0.43 -12.72
N CYS A 41 -11.73 -1.68 -13.12
CA CYS A 41 -11.62 -2.81 -12.19
C CYS A 41 -10.18 -3.02 -11.71
N MET A 42 -9.20 -2.98 -12.62
CA MET A 42 -7.79 -3.07 -12.25
C MET A 42 -7.39 -1.93 -11.30
N GLN A 43 -7.82 -0.70 -11.58
CA GLN A 43 -7.51 0.46 -10.74
C GLN A 43 -8.07 0.33 -9.31
N ASN A 44 -9.28 -0.21 -9.16
CA ASN A 44 -9.90 -0.38 -7.84
C ASN A 44 -9.30 -1.55 -7.04
N ILE A 45 -8.72 -2.56 -7.71
CA ILE A 45 -8.05 -3.69 -7.06
C ILE A 45 -6.61 -3.32 -6.67
N PHE A 46 -5.86 -2.70 -7.59
CA PHE A 46 -4.47 -2.32 -7.37
C PHE A 46 -4.36 -0.99 -6.61
N GLY A 47 -4.50 -1.07 -5.28
CA GLY A 47 -4.24 0.04 -4.38
C GLY A 47 -2.76 0.18 -4.03
N VAL A 48 -2.30 1.40 -3.75
CA VAL A 48 -0.93 1.67 -3.27
C VAL A 48 -0.61 0.89 -1.97
N LEU A 49 -1.62 0.67 -1.13
CA LEU A 49 -1.51 -0.12 0.09
C LEU A 49 -1.13 -1.58 -0.14
N PHE A 50 -1.47 -2.15 -1.30
CA PHE A 50 -1.07 -3.52 -1.65
C PHE A 50 0.46 -3.63 -1.71
N PHE A 51 1.15 -2.67 -2.32
CA PHE A 51 2.62 -2.70 -2.44
C PHE A 51 3.34 -2.55 -1.10
N ILE A 52 2.87 -1.65 -0.25
CA ILE A 52 3.50 -1.40 1.07
C ILE A 52 3.26 -2.57 2.03
N ARG A 53 2.07 -3.16 2.00
CA ARG A 53 1.71 -4.22 2.95
C ARG A 53 2.16 -5.60 2.49
N LEU A 54 2.21 -5.86 1.18
CA LEU A 54 2.62 -7.17 0.65
C LEU A 54 4.07 -7.50 1.03
N THR A 55 4.98 -6.54 0.98
CA THR A 55 6.38 -6.74 1.39
C THR A 55 6.49 -7.15 2.86
N TRP A 56 5.70 -6.54 3.74
CA TRP A 56 5.65 -6.90 5.15
C TRP A 56 5.00 -8.27 5.39
N ILE A 57 3.92 -8.61 4.68
CA ILE A 57 3.27 -9.93 4.76
C ILE A 57 4.24 -11.04 4.34
N ILE A 58 4.91 -10.88 3.19
CA ILE A 58 5.90 -11.84 2.72
C ILE A 58 7.09 -11.90 3.68
N GLY A 59 7.53 -10.76 4.22
CA GLY A 59 8.63 -10.69 5.18
C GLY A 59 8.34 -11.38 6.51
N THR A 60 7.08 -11.41 6.96
CA THR A 60 6.67 -11.99 8.26
C THR A 60 6.25 -13.45 8.17
N ALA A 61 5.43 -13.81 7.18
CA ALA A 61 4.95 -15.19 6.98
C ALA A 61 5.92 -16.05 6.15
N GLY A 62 6.85 -15.41 5.43
CA GLY A 62 7.70 -16.07 4.44
C GLY A 62 6.95 -16.36 3.14
N ILE A 63 7.71 -16.75 2.10
CA ILE A 63 7.21 -16.90 0.72
C ILE A 63 6.12 -17.96 0.59
N VAL A 64 6.31 -19.14 1.18
CA VAL A 64 5.39 -20.28 1.01
C VAL A 64 4.04 -19.99 1.65
N GLN A 65 4.02 -19.48 2.88
CA GLN A 65 2.77 -19.17 3.57
C GLN A 65 2.07 -17.97 2.92
N ALA A 66 2.82 -16.92 2.55
CA ALA A 66 2.25 -15.77 1.85
C ALA A 66 1.61 -16.17 0.51
N PHE A 67 2.19 -17.12 -0.22
CA PHE A 67 1.62 -17.66 -1.45
C PHE A 67 0.23 -18.30 -1.21
N PHE A 68 0.08 -19.15 -0.18
CA PHE A 68 -1.21 -19.76 0.15
C PHE A 68 -2.27 -18.73 0.59
N VAL A 69 -1.87 -17.69 1.32
CA VAL A 69 -2.77 -16.58 1.70
C VAL A 69 -3.30 -15.86 0.47
N VAL A 70 -2.42 -15.48 -0.46
CA VAL A 70 -2.81 -14.81 -1.70
C VAL A 70 -3.69 -15.73 -2.56
N PHE A 71 -3.31 -16.99 -2.72
CA PHE A 71 -4.07 -17.96 -3.50
C PHE A 71 -5.50 -18.13 -2.97
N THR A 72 -5.66 -18.25 -1.65
CA THR A 72 -6.97 -18.38 -1.01
C THR A 72 -7.83 -17.13 -1.25
N CYS A 73 -7.27 -15.93 -1.07
CA CYS A 73 -7.98 -14.67 -1.32
C CYS A 73 -8.41 -14.52 -2.79
N CYS A 74 -7.52 -14.86 -3.74
CA CYS A 74 -7.82 -14.86 -5.16
C CYS A 74 -8.93 -15.86 -5.51
N SER A 75 -8.94 -17.06 -4.91
CA SER A 75 -9.96 -18.07 -5.15
C SER A 75 -11.36 -17.60 -4.73
N VAL A 76 -11.49 -16.97 -3.56
CA VAL A 76 -12.78 -16.41 -3.06
C VAL A 76 -13.27 -15.30 -3.99
N THR A 77 -12.37 -14.39 -4.38
CA THR A 77 -12.72 -13.28 -5.28
C THR A 77 -13.11 -13.80 -6.67
N PHE A 78 -12.42 -14.82 -7.18
CA PHE A 78 -12.72 -15.46 -8.45
C PHE A 78 -14.10 -16.13 -8.44
N LEU A 79 -14.43 -16.92 -7.42
CA LEU A 79 -15.76 -17.54 -7.28
C LEU A 79 -16.88 -16.48 -7.16
N THR A 80 -16.61 -15.38 -6.45
CA THR A 80 -17.53 -14.24 -6.36
C THR A 80 -17.74 -13.58 -7.72
N SER A 81 -16.67 -13.43 -8.51
CA SER A 81 -16.75 -12.85 -9.86
C SER A 81 -17.57 -13.70 -10.84
N ILE A 82 -17.49 -15.04 -10.74
CA ILE A 82 -18.32 -15.96 -11.52
C ILE A 82 -19.80 -15.77 -11.15
N SER A 83 -20.09 -15.69 -9.86
CA SER A 83 -21.46 -15.45 -9.37
C SER A 83 -22.00 -14.10 -9.85
N LEU A 84 -21.19 -13.04 -9.80
CA LEU A 84 -21.56 -11.72 -10.30
C LEU A 84 -21.76 -11.71 -11.82
N SER A 85 -20.96 -12.49 -12.56
CA SER A 85 -21.11 -12.64 -14.02
C SER A 85 -22.45 -13.30 -14.37
N ALA A 86 -22.85 -14.35 -13.63
CA ALA A 86 -24.15 -14.98 -13.79
C ALA A 86 -25.29 -13.98 -13.54
N ILE A 87 -25.21 -13.18 -12.48
CA ILE A 87 -26.20 -12.13 -12.18
C ILE A 87 -26.25 -11.10 -13.31
N ALA A 88 -25.11 -10.66 -13.84
CA ALA A 88 -25.03 -9.68 -14.91
C ALA A 88 -25.59 -10.18 -16.25
N THR A 89 -25.54 -11.49 -16.50
CA THR A 89 -26.11 -12.13 -17.70
C THR A 89 -27.59 -12.49 -17.55
N ASN A 90 -28.16 -12.39 -16.35
CA ASN A 90 -29.57 -12.66 -16.12
C ASN A 90 -30.40 -11.37 -16.29
N GLY A 91 -31.31 -11.39 -17.25
CA GLY A 91 -32.22 -10.28 -17.55
C GLY A 91 -31.62 -9.16 -18.41
N VAL A 92 -32.43 -8.12 -18.62
CA VAL A 92 -31.95 -6.88 -19.26
C VAL A 92 -31.29 -6.03 -18.20
N VAL A 93 -30.05 -5.58 -18.43
CA VAL A 93 -29.31 -4.69 -17.52
C VAL A 93 -29.68 -3.24 -17.88
N PRO A 94 -30.64 -2.59 -17.19
CA PRO A 94 -30.90 -1.18 -17.41
C PRO A 94 -29.78 -0.40 -16.72
N GLY A 95 -29.44 0.79 -17.19
CA GLY A 95 -28.43 1.64 -16.52
C GLY A 95 -28.76 1.83 -15.04
N GLY A 96 -27.74 1.85 -14.16
CA GLY A 96 -27.96 1.98 -12.71
C GLY A 96 -26.84 1.48 -11.80
N GLY A 97 -25.72 0.99 -12.35
CA GLY A 97 -24.58 0.52 -11.56
C GLY A 97 -24.84 -0.82 -10.83
N PRO A 98 -23.89 -1.27 -10.00
CA PRO A 98 -23.91 -2.61 -9.39
C PRO A 98 -25.08 -2.86 -8.44
N TYR A 99 -25.45 -1.89 -7.61
CA TYR A 99 -26.58 -2.05 -6.67
C TYR A 99 -27.91 -2.25 -7.41
N TYR A 100 -28.14 -1.48 -8.47
CA TYR A 100 -29.35 -1.61 -9.29
C TYR A 100 -29.41 -2.97 -10.02
N MET A 101 -28.26 -3.45 -10.51
CA MET A 101 -28.16 -4.76 -11.15
C MET A 101 -28.45 -5.92 -10.17
N ILE A 102 -27.94 -5.85 -8.94
CA ILE A 102 -28.13 -6.88 -7.91
C ILE A 102 -29.57 -6.89 -7.40
N SER A 103 -30.10 -5.73 -7.00
CA SER A 103 -31.44 -5.62 -6.40
C SER A 103 -32.58 -6.07 -7.34
N ARG A 104 -32.42 -5.90 -8.64
CA ARG A 104 -33.41 -6.39 -9.62
C ARG A 104 -33.39 -7.90 -9.83
N ASN A 105 -32.21 -8.53 -9.75
CA ASN A 105 -32.06 -9.96 -10.01
C ASN A 105 -32.31 -10.83 -8.77
N LEU A 106 -31.93 -10.34 -7.58
CA LEU A 106 -32.07 -11.08 -6.31
C LEU A 106 -33.28 -10.64 -5.48
N GLY A 107 -33.99 -9.58 -5.90
CA GLY A 107 -35.10 -9.00 -5.16
C GLY A 107 -34.68 -7.94 -4.13
N PRO A 108 -35.65 -7.17 -3.60
CA PRO A 108 -35.38 -6.01 -2.76
C PRO A 108 -34.76 -6.35 -1.40
N GLU A 109 -35.11 -7.51 -0.82
CA GLU A 109 -34.61 -7.92 0.51
C GLU A 109 -33.11 -8.26 0.48
N LEU A 110 -32.70 -9.13 -0.45
CA LEU A 110 -31.30 -9.49 -0.66
C LEU A 110 -30.49 -8.32 -1.23
N GLY A 111 -31.08 -7.56 -2.16
CA GLY A 111 -30.46 -6.36 -2.72
C GLY A 111 -30.15 -5.31 -1.66
N GLY A 112 -31.09 -5.04 -0.75
CA GLY A 112 -30.91 -4.11 0.36
C GLY A 112 -29.81 -4.52 1.33
N ALA A 113 -29.81 -5.81 1.75
CA ALA A 113 -28.80 -6.33 2.67
C ALA A 113 -27.38 -6.24 2.07
N VAL A 114 -27.20 -6.68 0.82
CA VAL A 114 -25.91 -6.62 0.11
C VAL A 114 -25.49 -5.16 -0.14
N GLY A 115 -26.44 -4.28 -0.46
CA GLY A 115 -26.19 -2.86 -0.67
C GLY A 115 -25.65 -2.14 0.57
N ILE A 116 -26.25 -2.40 1.74
CA ILE A 116 -25.79 -1.83 3.02
C ILE A 116 -24.38 -2.35 3.36
N LEU A 117 -24.14 -3.66 3.17
CA LEU A 117 -22.82 -4.24 3.41
C LEU A 117 -21.75 -3.63 2.49
N PHE A 118 -22.08 -3.44 1.21
CA PHE A 118 -21.17 -2.81 0.24
C PHE A 118 -20.90 -1.33 0.58
N PHE A 119 -21.92 -0.58 1.01
CA PHE A 119 -21.77 0.81 1.46
C PHE A 119 -20.84 0.92 2.68
N LEU A 120 -21.04 0.09 3.71
CA LEU A 120 -20.17 0.10 4.88
C LEU A 120 -18.74 -0.36 4.53
N GLY A 121 -18.60 -1.39 3.71
CA GLY A 121 -17.30 -1.88 3.26
C GLY A 121 -16.50 -0.81 2.50
N THR A 122 -17.13 -0.12 1.55
CA THR A 122 -16.49 0.98 0.80
C THR A 122 -16.17 2.19 1.69
N THR A 123 -17.00 2.47 2.71
CA THR A 123 -16.73 3.53 3.70
C THR A 123 -15.48 3.21 4.54
N VAL A 124 -15.37 1.98 5.04
CA VAL A 124 -14.18 1.53 5.79
C VAL A 124 -12.94 1.50 4.89
N ALA A 125 -13.08 1.06 3.64
CA ALA A 125 -11.99 1.08 2.66
C ALA A 125 -11.50 2.51 2.37
N ALA A 126 -12.41 3.49 2.26
CA ALA A 126 -12.04 4.90 2.10
C ALA A 126 -11.20 5.40 3.30
N SER A 127 -11.58 5.06 4.53
CA SER A 127 -10.78 5.37 5.72
C SER A 127 -9.40 4.72 5.65
N MET A 128 -9.32 3.46 5.24
CA MET A 128 -8.04 2.74 5.10
C MET A 128 -7.12 3.42 4.07
N TYR A 129 -7.65 3.84 2.92
CA TYR A 129 -6.86 4.57 1.91
C TYR A 129 -6.38 5.93 2.39
N ILE A 130 -7.19 6.67 3.16
CA ILE A 130 -6.79 7.95 3.77
C ILE A 130 -5.63 7.74 4.75
N THR A 131 -5.73 6.75 5.65
CA THR A 131 -4.66 6.43 6.60
C THR A 131 -3.38 6.00 5.87
N GLY A 132 -3.50 5.22 4.80
CA GLY A 132 -2.38 4.85 3.94
C GLY A 132 -1.69 6.04 3.27
N ALA A 133 -2.47 7.00 2.78
CA ALA A 133 -1.93 8.23 2.19
C ALA A 133 -1.16 9.07 3.23
N VAL A 134 -1.68 9.15 4.46
CA VAL A 134 -1.02 9.84 5.57
C VAL A 134 0.28 9.14 5.99
N GLU A 135 0.30 7.80 6.03
CA GLU A 135 1.51 7.02 6.29
C GLU A 135 2.61 7.37 5.27
N ILE A 136 2.24 7.42 3.98
CA ILE A 136 3.19 7.74 2.92
C ILE A 136 3.68 9.18 3.02
N LEU A 137 2.77 10.12 3.31
CA LEU A 137 3.08 11.54 3.44
C LEU A 137 4.11 11.79 4.56
N ILE A 138 3.90 11.19 5.73
CA ILE A 138 4.74 11.44 6.91
C ILE A 138 6.06 10.67 6.85
N LEU A 139 6.06 9.43 6.36
CA LEU A 139 7.25 8.58 6.39
C LEU A 139 8.16 8.77 5.18
N TYR A 140 7.61 9.03 3.99
CA TYR A 140 8.40 9.06 2.76
C TYR A 140 8.50 10.44 2.11
N LEU A 141 7.47 11.29 2.19
CA LEU A 141 7.46 12.57 1.46
C LEU A 141 7.93 13.77 2.30
N LEU A 142 7.39 13.92 3.52
CA LEU A 142 7.63 15.06 4.39
C LEU A 142 7.93 14.60 5.84
N PRO A 143 9.11 14.03 6.11
CA PRO A 143 9.49 13.60 7.46
C PRO A 143 9.53 14.77 8.47
N GLN A 144 9.74 16.00 8.00
CA GLN A 144 9.67 17.24 8.79
C GLN A 144 8.24 17.67 9.18
N ALA A 145 7.20 17.08 8.61
CA ALA A 145 5.80 17.42 8.94
C ALA A 145 5.30 16.75 10.24
N LYS A 146 6.17 16.01 10.96
CA LYS A 146 5.86 15.44 12.27
C LYS A 146 5.74 16.56 13.31
N LEU A 147 4.51 17.03 13.55
CA LEU A 147 4.18 18.11 14.49
C LEU A 147 4.18 17.68 15.96
N PHE A 148 4.01 16.39 16.25
CA PHE A 148 3.96 15.84 17.61
C PHE A 148 4.94 14.66 17.73
N ASP A 149 5.51 14.51 18.93
CA ASP A 149 6.37 13.35 19.27
C ASP A 149 5.59 12.03 19.19
N ASN A 150 4.29 12.07 19.47
CA ASN A 150 3.40 10.93 19.39
C ASN A 150 2.84 10.74 17.97
N ILE A 151 3.35 9.72 17.28
CA ILE A 151 2.98 9.43 15.88
C ILE A 151 1.47 9.22 15.70
N TYR A 152 0.78 8.61 16.67
CA TYR A 152 -0.67 8.36 16.60
C TYR A 152 -1.50 9.63 16.54
N HIS A 153 -1.08 10.68 17.26
CA HIS A 153 -1.78 11.97 17.23
C HIS A 153 -1.58 12.66 15.88
N CYS A 154 -0.38 12.56 15.29
CA CYS A 154 -0.13 13.03 13.91
C CYS A 154 -1.03 12.32 12.90
N PHE A 155 -1.16 10.99 12.99
CA PHE A 155 -2.04 10.21 12.11
C PHE A 155 -3.50 10.65 12.20
N ARG A 156 -4.01 10.85 13.42
CA ARG A 156 -5.41 11.28 13.63
C ARG A 156 -5.66 12.68 13.10
N LEU A 157 -4.76 13.62 13.33
CA LEU A 157 -4.93 15.01 12.92
C LEU A 157 -4.82 15.17 11.39
N LEU A 158 -3.76 14.63 10.78
CA LEU A 158 -3.55 14.69 9.33
C LEU A 158 -4.60 13.86 8.58
N GLY A 159 -4.98 12.69 9.09
CA GLY A 159 -6.07 11.89 8.53
C GLY A 159 -7.41 12.60 8.54
N SER A 160 -7.76 13.25 9.66
CA SER A 160 -9.01 14.02 9.78
C SER A 160 -9.01 15.24 8.85
N CYS A 161 -7.88 15.95 8.73
CA CYS A 161 -7.71 17.06 7.80
C CYS A 161 -7.87 16.61 6.34
N LEU A 162 -7.20 15.52 5.95
CA LEU A 162 -7.27 14.96 4.59
C LEU A 162 -8.70 14.50 4.25
N LEU A 163 -9.41 13.91 5.21
CA LEU A 163 -10.81 13.50 5.05
C LEU A 163 -11.72 14.69 4.76
N ILE A 164 -11.56 15.80 5.50
CA ILE A 164 -12.34 17.03 5.27
C ILE A 164 -12.04 17.60 3.88
N ILE A 165 -10.78 17.66 3.48
CA ILE A 165 -10.36 18.16 2.16
C ILE A 165 -10.98 17.30 1.04
N LEU A 166 -10.87 15.96 1.15
CA LEU A 166 -11.48 15.05 0.18
C LEU A 166 -13.00 15.19 0.15
N GLY A 167 -13.64 15.36 1.30
CA GLY A 167 -15.08 15.65 1.40
C GLY A 167 -15.47 16.93 0.65
N LEU A 168 -14.72 18.02 0.84
CA LEU A 168 -14.96 19.28 0.13
C LEU A 168 -14.76 19.14 -1.39
N ILE A 169 -13.77 18.37 -1.84
CA ILE A 169 -13.53 18.10 -3.27
C ILE A 169 -14.72 17.35 -3.88
N VAL A 170 -15.22 16.32 -3.20
CA VAL A 170 -16.39 15.55 -3.67
C VAL A 170 -17.64 16.43 -3.72
N LEU A 171 -17.83 17.32 -2.74
CA LEU A 171 -18.93 18.30 -2.72
C LEU A 171 -18.83 19.35 -3.83
N ALA A 172 -17.62 19.79 -4.19
CA ALA A 172 -17.40 20.74 -5.29
C ALA A 172 -17.76 20.16 -6.67
N GLY A 173 -17.78 18.84 -6.81
CA GLY A 173 -18.37 18.14 -7.94
C GLY A 173 -17.50 17.01 -8.50
N VAL A 174 -18.14 15.84 -8.68
CA VAL A 174 -17.53 14.61 -9.23
C VAL A 174 -16.93 14.77 -10.65
N LYS A 175 -17.35 15.78 -11.41
CA LYS A 175 -16.79 16.07 -12.75
C LYS A 175 -15.30 16.41 -12.70
N VAL A 176 -14.84 17.07 -11.64
CA VAL A 176 -13.42 17.40 -11.46
C VAL A 176 -12.65 16.11 -11.18
N VAL A 177 -13.16 15.28 -10.27
CA VAL A 177 -12.56 13.98 -9.90
C VAL A 177 -12.42 13.07 -11.11
N ASN A 178 -13.46 12.99 -11.94
CA ASN A 178 -13.44 12.12 -13.11
C ASN A 178 -12.34 12.52 -14.12
N LYS A 179 -12.06 13.82 -14.28
CA LYS A 179 -10.96 14.27 -15.14
C LYS A 179 -9.58 13.80 -14.67
N PHE A 180 -9.40 13.58 -13.36
CA PHE A 180 -8.16 13.07 -12.77
C PHE A 180 -8.09 11.53 -12.71
N ALA A 181 -9.20 10.83 -12.97
CA ALA A 181 -9.25 9.37 -12.89
C ALA A 181 -8.33 8.70 -13.94
N LEU A 182 -8.33 9.19 -15.19
CA LEU A 182 -7.52 8.61 -16.26
C LEU A 182 -6.01 8.73 -16.00
N PRO A 183 -5.46 9.91 -15.65
CA PRO A 183 -4.06 10.03 -15.24
C PRO A 183 -3.68 9.07 -14.09
N ALA A 184 -4.57 8.87 -13.11
CA ALA A 184 -4.32 7.97 -12.00
C ALA A 184 -4.12 6.51 -12.45
N VAL A 185 -4.88 6.03 -13.45
CA VAL A 185 -4.67 4.69 -14.04
C VAL A 185 -3.27 4.58 -14.64
N PHE A 186 -2.84 5.57 -15.42
CA PHE A 186 -1.52 5.55 -16.06
C PHE A 186 -0.40 5.50 -15.03
N VAL A 187 -0.53 6.23 -13.92
CA VAL A 187 0.43 6.18 -12.81
C VAL A 187 0.51 4.77 -12.22
N VAL A 188 -0.63 4.16 -11.87
CA VAL A 188 -0.65 2.81 -11.26
C VAL A 188 -0.05 1.77 -12.19
N LEU A 189 -0.41 1.77 -13.49
CA LEU A 189 0.16 0.85 -14.47
C LEU A 189 1.67 1.04 -14.63
N THR A 190 2.14 2.30 -14.64
CA THR A 190 3.58 2.60 -14.71
C THR A 190 4.32 2.09 -13.47
N CYS A 191 3.75 2.27 -12.27
CA CYS A 191 4.33 1.74 -11.03
C CYS A 191 4.47 0.19 -11.06
N ILE A 192 3.47 -0.51 -11.59
CA ILE A 192 3.53 -1.97 -11.75
C ILE A 192 4.67 -2.36 -12.72
N LEU A 193 4.76 -1.70 -13.88
CA LEU A 193 5.81 -1.97 -14.86
C LEU A 193 7.22 -1.68 -14.30
N CYS A 194 7.39 -0.56 -13.59
CA CYS A 194 8.65 -0.22 -12.92
C CYS A 194 9.07 -1.28 -11.90
N THR A 195 8.11 -1.86 -11.17
CA THR A 195 8.38 -2.93 -10.21
C THR A 195 8.92 -4.18 -10.92
N PHE A 196 8.29 -4.61 -12.02
CA PHE A 196 8.78 -5.74 -12.82
C PHE A 196 10.17 -5.48 -13.39
N ILE A 197 10.39 -4.30 -13.99
CA ILE A 197 11.69 -3.90 -14.51
C ILE A 197 12.75 -3.92 -13.39
N GLY A 198 12.42 -3.41 -12.21
CA GLY A 198 13.31 -3.43 -11.05
C GLY A 198 13.74 -4.84 -10.63
N VAL A 199 12.82 -5.81 -10.65
CA VAL A 199 13.14 -7.22 -10.40
C VAL A 199 14.12 -7.75 -11.46
N PHE A 200 13.85 -7.52 -12.74
CA PHE A 200 14.73 -8.00 -13.82
C PHE A 200 16.13 -7.37 -13.80
N LEU A 201 16.23 -6.09 -13.41
CA LEU A 201 17.52 -5.42 -13.26
C LEU A 201 18.31 -5.95 -12.05
N LYS A 202 17.63 -6.30 -10.94
CA LYS A 202 18.28 -6.84 -9.73
C LYS A 202 18.83 -8.27 -9.93
N ILE A 203 18.35 -9.03 -10.92
CA ILE A 203 18.84 -10.39 -11.22
C ILE A 203 20.34 -10.41 -11.54
N ASN A 204 20.90 -9.33 -12.12
CA ASN A 204 22.32 -9.24 -12.45
C ASN A 204 23.19 -8.68 -11.29
N GLY A 205 22.63 -8.54 -10.09
CA GLY A 205 23.33 -8.07 -8.89
C GLY A 205 23.43 -6.55 -8.80
N SER A 206 22.96 -5.98 -7.70
CA SER A 206 23.21 -4.58 -7.34
C SER A 206 23.51 -4.50 -5.84
N ASP A 207 24.76 -4.18 -5.50
CA ASP A 207 25.27 -4.06 -4.12
C ASP A 207 24.89 -2.74 -3.44
N SER A 208 23.84 -2.07 -3.92
CA SER A 208 23.58 -0.66 -3.61
C SER A 208 22.83 -0.46 -2.29
N LEU A 209 22.23 -1.51 -1.72
CA LEU A 209 21.44 -1.44 -0.48
C LEU A 209 22.09 -2.33 0.59
N LYS A 210 22.82 -1.68 1.49
CA LYS A 210 23.50 -2.28 2.63
C LYS A 210 22.77 -1.87 3.91
N PHE A 211 22.60 -2.82 4.82
CA PHE A 211 22.07 -2.57 6.15
C PHE A 211 23.11 -2.93 7.20
N CYS A 212 23.21 -2.10 8.24
CA CYS A 212 24.15 -2.35 9.32
C CYS A 212 23.57 -3.34 10.34
N MET A 213 24.30 -4.42 10.60
CA MET A 213 23.92 -5.47 11.56
C MET A 213 24.87 -5.45 12.76
N VAL A 214 24.32 -5.59 13.97
CA VAL A 214 25.07 -5.82 15.21
C VAL A 214 24.75 -7.23 15.72
N GLY A 215 25.65 -8.16 15.42
CA GLY A 215 25.42 -9.59 15.62
C GLY A 215 24.31 -10.09 14.69
N ASP A 216 23.16 -10.45 15.27
CA ASP A 216 21.96 -10.91 14.55
C ASP A 216 20.82 -9.87 14.53
N ARG A 217 21.08 -8.62 14.97
CA ARG A 217 20.06 -7.55 15.03
C ARG A 217 20.37 -6.42 14.05
N PRO A 218 19.43 -6.00 13.19
CA PRO A 218 19.59 -4.81 12.37
C PRO A 218 19.53 -3.54 13.22
N VAL A 219 20.31 -2.53 12.85
CA VAL A 219 20.29 -1.22 13.49
C VAL A 219 19.32 -0.30 12.75
N ASP A 220 18.47 0.41 13.49
CA ASP A 220 17.60 1.44 12.93
C ASP A 220 18.37 2.76 12.71
N LEU A 221 19.12 2.80 11.61
CA LEU A 221 19.84 3.99 11.15
C LEU A 221 18.89 5.09 10.64
N VAL A 222 17.66 4.75 10.26
CA VAL A 222 16.69 5.67 9.66
C VAL A 222 16.18 6.64 10.72
N SER A 223 15.76 6.14 11.88
CA SER A 223 15.31 6.98 12.99
C SER A 223 16.42 7.89 13.51
N PHE A 224 17.65 7.37 13.59
CA PHE A 224 18.81 8.16 14.02
C PHE A 224 19.14 9.28 13.02
N SER A 225 19.16 8.95 11.71
CA SER A 225 19.41 9.93 10.66
C SER A 225 18.33 11.03 10.62
N GLN A 226 17.08 10.68 10.89
CA GLN A 226 15.99 11.66 10.98
C GLN A 226 16.17 12.66 12.14
N GLN A 227 16.77 12.23 13.26
CA GLN A 227 16.98 13.07 14.43
C GLN A 227 18.26 13.90 14.36
N TYR A 228 19.35 13.33 13.84
CA TYR A 228 20.68 13.94 13.86
C TYR A 228 21.17 14.44 12.49
N HIS A 229 20.41 14.22 11.41
CA HIS A 229 20.71 14.67 10.05
C HIS A 229 22.03 14.15 9.44
N TYR A 230 22.61 13.07 9.98
CA TYR A 230 23.72 12.34 9.39
C TYR A 230 23.55 10.83 9.59
N VAL A 231 24.24 10.03 8.76
CA VAL A 231 24.26 8.56 8.88
C VAL A 231 25.63 8.15 9.42
N PRO A 232 25.72 7.46 10.57
CA PRO A 232 26.99 6.98 11.08
C PRO A 232 27.52 5.81 10.25
N ASN A 233 28.84 5.66 10.20
CA ASN A 233 29.48 4.50 9.59
C ASN A 233 29.14 3.22 10.38
N CYS A 234 28.96 2.09 9.69
CA CYS A 234 28.72 0.78 10.31
C CYS A 234 30.01 0.19 10.90
N THR A 235 30.58 0.89 11.88
CA THR A 235 31.76 0.48 12.65
C THR A 235 31.45 0.57 14.14
N ALA A 236 32.24 -0.12 14.97
CA ALA A 236 32.07 -0.06 16.42
C ALA A 236 32.10 1.39 16.95
N GLU A 237 33.02 2.22 16.43
CA GLU A 237 33.14 3.64 16.82
C GLU A 237 32.00 4.50 16.27
N GLY A 238 31.54 4.23 15.04
CA GLY A 238 30.46 5.00 14.40
C GLY A 238 29.09 4.80 15.06
N LEU A 239 28.86 3.61 15.64
CA LEU A 239 27.58 3.23 16.28
C LEU A 239 27.51 3.56 17.78
N GLU A 240 28.61 4.01 18.40
CA GLU A 240 28.59 4.46 19.79
C GLU A 240 27.49 5.49 20.10
N PRO A 241 27.27 6.57 19.32
CA PRO A 241 26.21 7.54 19.63
C PRO A 241 24.79 6.96 19.55
N VAL A 242 24.61 5.79 18.95
CA VAL A 242 23.32 5.10 18.85
C VAL A 242 23.06 4.24 20.09
N PHE A 243 24.09 3.57 20.62
CA PHE A 243 23.96 2.57 21.70
C PHE A 243 24.53 3.01 23.06
N CYS A 244 25.20 4.16 23.11
CA CYS A 244 25.81 4.71 24.32
C CYS A 244 25.18 6.04 24.69
N THR A 245 24.71 6.14 25.93
CA THR A 245 24.24 7.39 26.51
C THR A 245 25.29 7.95 27.47
N MET A 246 25.53 9.26 27.39
CA MET A 246 26.41 9.95 28.34
C MET A 246 25.70 10.13 29.68
N VAL A 247 26.26 9.57 30.75
CA VAL A 247 25.78 9.76 32.13
C VAL A 247 26.77 10.68 32.84
N ASN A 248 26.28 11.82 33.36
CA ASN A 248 27.03 12.79 34.15
C ASN A 248 28.34 13.31 33.52
N GLY A 249 28.39 13.44 32.19
CA GLY A 249 29.49 14.09 31.45
C GLY A 249 30.87 13.42 31.53
N SER A 250 30.99 12.27 32.20
CA SER A 250 32.27 11.58 32.44
C SER A 250 32.22 10.05 32.24
N SER A 251 31.03 9.42 32.26
CA SER A 251 30.88 7.99 32.01
C SER A 251 29.84 7.71 30.91
N SER A 252 30.25 7.02 29.84
CA SER A 252 29.32 6.48 28.85
C SER A 252 28.73 5.16 29.36
N GLN A 253 27.40 5.09 29.51
CA GLN A 253 26.70 3.81 29.69
C GLN A 253 26.24 3.32 28.32
N CYS A 254 26.86 2.24 27.86
CA CYS A 254 26.52 1.56 26.62
C CYS A 254 25.71 0.29 26.87
N GLU A 255 24.86 -0.07 25.91
CA GLU A 255 24.09 -1.30 25.99
C GLU A 255 25.01 -2.54 26.08
N PRO A 256 24.80 -3.47 27.04
CA PRO A 256 25.69 -4.61 27.25
C PRO A 256 25.83 -5.53 26.04
N TYR A 257 24.77 -5.62 25.22
CA TYR A 257 24.76 -6.40 23.99
C TYR A 257 25.72 -5.81 22.95
N PHE A 258 25.70 -4.49 22.76
CA PHE A 258 26.58 -3.78 21.85
C PHE A 258 28.06 -3.96 22.23
N LEU A 259 28.41 -3.79 23.51
CA LEU A 259 29.78 -4.00 24.01
C LEU A 259 30.29 -5.45 23.86
N ARG A 260 29.37 -6.42 23.86
CA ARG A 260 29.71 -7.82 23.59
C ARG A 260 30.01 -8.01 22.10
N MET A 261 29.16 -7.49 21.22
CA MET A 261 29.29 -7.65 19.77
C MET A 261 30.46 -6.85 19.20
N ALA A 262 30.75 -5.64 19.71
CA ALA A 262 31.88 -4.82 19.28
C ALA A 262 33.24 -5.50 19.50
N ARG A 263 33.35 -6.43 20.46
CA ARG A 263 34.59 -7.19 20.74
C ARG A 263 34.77 -8.42 19.86
N ILE A 264 33.73 -8.88 19.16
CA ILE A 264 33.79 -10.11 18.35
C ILE A 264 34.22 -9.75 16.93
N GLN A 265 35.48 -10.07 16.62
CA GLN A 265 36.09 -9.86 15.31
C GLN A 265 35.75 -10.96 14.29
N ASN A 266 35.31 -12.13 14.76
CA ASN A 266 34.92 -13.25 13.90
C ASN A 266 33.57 -13.80 14.35
N TRP A 267 32.52 -13.44 13.62
CA TRP A 267 31.14 -13.85 13.80
C TRP A 267 30.77 -14.83 12.69
N LYS A 268 30.42 -16.07 13.04
CA LYS A 268 29.97 -17.11 12.11
C LYS A 268 30.90 -17.37 10.90
N GLY A 269 32.20 -17.04 11.02
CA GLY A 269 33.19 -17.30 9.98
C GLY A 269 33.22 -16.30 8.81
N THR A 270 32.41 -15.23 8.86
CA THR A 270 32.23 -14.29 7.74
C THR A 270 32.78 -12.88 8.00
N GLY A 271 33.32 -12.59 9.18
CA GLY A 271 33.94 -11.30 9.51
C GLY A 271 33.53 -10.76 10.89
N PRO A 272 33.69 -9.46 11.17
CA PRO A 272 33.30 -8.87 12.45
C PRO A 272 31.79 -8.96 12.72
N ALA A 273 31.40 -9.00 14.00
CA ALA A 273 29.98 -9.07 14.38
C ALA A 273 29.20 -7.81 14.01
N ILE A 274 29.88 -6.66 13.92
CA ILE A 274 29.35 -5.43 13.32
C ILE A 274 29.76 -5.41 11.86
N ARG A 275 28.79 -5.48 10.95
CA ARG A 275 29.04 -5.58 9.52
C ARG A 275 27.90 -4.97 8.71
N ASP A 276 28.24 -4.50 7.52
CA ASP A 276 27.26 -4.20 6.49
C ASP A 276 26.84 -5.51 5.81
N GLU A 277 25.56 -5.83 5.88
CA GLU A 277 24.96 -6.96 5.18
C GLU A 277 24.25 -6.43 3.93
N VAL A 278 24.55 -7.01 2.77
CA VAL A 278 23.88 -6.67 1.51
C VAL A 278 22.48 -7.28 1.55
N ASP A 279 21.48 -6.53 1.08
CA ASP A 279 20.08 -6.97 0.98
C ASP A 279 19.90 -8.13 -0.02
N ASP A 280 20.32 -9.32 0.39
CA ASP A 280 19.78 -10.58 -0.13
C ASP A 280 18.42 -10.78 0.50
N SER A 281 17.42 -10.12 -0.09
CA SER A 281 16.02 -10.20 0.31
C SER A 281 15.52 -11.64 0.39
N PHE A 282 16.19 -12.58 -0.31
CA PHE A 282 15.94 -14.02 -0.26
C PHE A 282 16.55 -14.71 0.98
N ALA A 283 17.75 -14.31 1.42
CA ALA A 283 18.42 -14.90 2.59
C ALA A 283 17.80 -14.44 3.92
N LEU A 284 17.36 -13.17 4.02
CA LEU A 284 16.66 -12.66 5.21
C LEU A 284 15.25 -13.28 5.38
N MET A 285 14.57 -13.64 4.28
CA MET A 285 13.30 -14.35 4.34
C MET A 285 13.46 -15.83 4.73
N ASN A 286 14.58 -16.46 4.34
CA ASN A 286 14.83 -17.89 4.64
C ASN A 286 15.40 -18.10 6.05
N SER A 287 16.23 -17.18 6.55
CA SER A 287 16.83 -17.26 7.90
C SER A 287 15.82 -17.11 9.05
N ARG A 288 14.63 -16.55 8.80
CA ARG A 288 13.52 -16.53 9.78
C ARG A 288 12.76 -17.85 9.90
N PHE A 289 12.94 -18.80 8.96
CA PHE A 289 12.43 -20.16 9.10
C PHE A 289 13.30 -21.03 10.03
N GLU A 290 14.54 -20.61 10.30
CA GLU A 290 15.50 -21.37 11.11
C GLU A 290 15.62 -20.88 12.57
N GLN A 291 14.89 -19.85 12.98
CA GLN A 291 14.85 -19.45 14.40
C GLN A 291 13.61 -20.05 15.08
N PRO A 292 13.77 -21.09 15.94
CA PRO A 292 12.71 -21.46 16.86
C PRO A 292 12.51 -20.31 17.87
N TYR A 293 11.25 -19.99 18.12
CA TYR A 293 10.77 -19.05 19.14
C TYR A 293 11.38 -19.30 20.52
#